data_AF-A0A6U4GN86-F1
#
_entry.id   AF-A0A6U4GN86-F1
#
_cell.length_a   1.000
_cell.length_b   1.000
_cell.length_c   1.000
_cell.angle_alpha   90.00
_cell.angle_beta   90.00
_cell.angle_gamma   90.00
#
_symmetry.space_group_name_H-M   'P 1'
#
loop_
_entity.id
_entity.type
_entity.pdbx_description
1 polymer ?
#
loop_
_entity_poly.entity_id
_entity_poly.type
_entity_poly.pdbx_seq_one_letter_code
_entity_poly.pdbx_strand_id
1 'polypeptide(L)'
;MRGAMSFDKKRLASLGTSLTLSYGAVSNYNMSVMMGLAWYTFSMKYGISPLAPGQWKGFLAVYAGFYVLSNVLRPLRIVVATAMAPKLDEFVKGLQGKFGMTKPMAFFIAVFLLNILGTCVAFGSCILTASIASGVPIWAR
;
A
#
# COMPACT_ATOMS: atom_id res chain seq x y z
N MET A 1 -38.68 16.76 19.14
CA MET A 1 -38.30 16.38 17.77
C MET A 1 -37.23 15.30 17.83
N ARG A 2 -37.60 14.02 17.75
CA ARG A 2 -36.65 12.89 17.64
C ARG A 2 -36.57 12.50 16.17
N GLY A 3 -35.64 13.10 15.44
CA GLY A 3 -35.29 12.63 14.10
C GLY A 3 -34.61 11.28 14.23
N ALA A 4 -35.31 10.21 13.88
CA ALA A 4 -34.69 8.90 13.75
C ALA A 4 -33.52 9.04 12.78
N MET A 5 -32.30 8.78 13.25
CA MET A 5 -31.12 8.66 12.42
C MET A 5 -31.34 7.41 11.57
N SER A 6 -32.02 7.57 10.43
CA SER A 6 -32.26 6.48 9.48
C SER A 6 -30.90 5.93 9.09
N PHE A 7 -30.62 4.71 9.52
CA PHE A 7 -29.41 3.96 9.15
C PHE A 7 -29.51 3.65 7.65
N ASP A 8 -29.07 4.60 6.83
CA ASP A 8 -29.04 4.46 5.38
C ASP A 8 -28.00 3.40 5.00
N LYS A 9 -28.49 2.18 4.75
CA LYS A 9 -27.68 1.03 4.34
C LYS A 9 -26.80 1.35 3.14
N LYS A 10 -27.22 2.23 2.21
CA LYS A 10 -26.42 2.62 1.04
C LYS A 10 -25.24 3.50 1.46
N ARG A 11 -25.44 4.40 2.42
CA ARG A 11 -24.38 5.26 2.97
C ARG A 11 -23.37 4.43 3.75
N LEU A 12 -23.82 3.47 4.56
CA LEU A 12 -22.97 2.53 5.28
C LEU A 12 -22.18 1.62 4.34
N ALA A 13 -22.82 1.10 3.29
CA ALA A 13 -22.13 0.33 2.26
C ALA A 13 -21.06 1.16 1.55
N SER A 14 -21.36 2.41 1.18
CA SER A 14 -20.40 3.32 0.56
C SER A 14 -19.20 3.60 1.48
N LEU A 15 -19.44 3.87 2.76
CA LEU A 15 -18.38 4.10 3.76
C LEU A 15 -17.52 2.85 3.97
N GLY A 16 -18.14 1.67 4.06
CA GLY A 16 -17.43 0.40 4.18
C GLY A 16 -16.56 0.09 2.95
N THR A 17 -17.07 0.39 1.75
CA THR A 17 -16.32 0.17 0.51
C THR A 17 -15.10 1.10 0.41
N SER A 18 -15.24 2.38 0.78
CA SER A 18 -14.15 3.35 0.72
C SER A 18 -13.11 3.12 1.83
N LEU A 19 -13.54 2.68 3.02
CA LEU A 19 -12.64 2.25 4.08
C LEU A 19 -11.84 1.00 3.69
N THR A 20 -12.48 0.01 3.06
CA THR A 20 -11.80 -1.20 2.61
C THR A 20 -10.73 -0.89 1.57
N LEU A 21 -11.02 0.02 0.63
CA LEU A 21 -10.05 0.44 -0.39
C LEU A 21 -8.88 1.23 0.17
N SER A 22 -9.17 2.22 0.99
CA SER A 22 -8.13 3.01 1.65
C SER A 22 -7.26 2.13 2.54
N TYR A 23 -7.84 1.14 3.23
CA TYR A 23 -7.08 0.15 4.00
C TYR A 23 -6.20 -0.73 3.12
N GLY A 24 -6.72 -1.25 2.00
CA GLY A 24 -5.95 -2.04 1.04
C GLY A 24 -4.73 -1.27 0.54
N ALA A 25 -4.95 -0.03 0.10
CA ALA A 25 -3.88 0.85 -0.34
C ALA A 25 -2.85 1.08 0.78
N VAL A 26 -3.29 1.60 1.94
CA VAL A 26 -2.40 1.88 3.09
C VAL A 26 -1.61 0.64 3.51
N SER A 27 -2.24 -0.53 3.52
CA SER A 27 -1.56 -1.79 3.84
C SER A 27 -0.51 -2.17 2.81
N ASN A 28 -0.80 -2.02 1.52
CA ASN A 28 0.15 -2.29 0.45
C ASN A 28 1.35 -1.33 0.50
N TYR A 29 1.11 -0.03 0.66
CA TYR A 29 2.18 0.96 0.82
C TYR A 29 3.04 0.67 2.05
N ASN A 30 2.43 0.31 3.18
CA ASN A 30 3.18 -0.11 4.36
C ASN A 30 4.08 -1.30 4.05
N MET A 31 3.59 -2.33 3.35
CA MET A 31 4.41 -3.49 2.99
C MET A 31 5.53 -3.15 2.01
N SER A 32 5.30 -2.25 1.05
CA SER A 32 6.36 -1.76 0.16
C SER A 32 7.49 -1.07 0.93
N VAL A 33 7.14 -0.24 1.92
CA VAL A 33 8.14 0.40 2.80
C VAL A 33 8.89 -0.64 3.63
N MET A 34 8.19 -1.60 4.25
CA MET A 34 8.81 -2.67 5.03
C MET A 34 9.76 -3.52 4.18
N MET A 35 9.39 -3.80 2.92
CA MET A 35 10.27 -4.48 1.97
C MET A 35 11.51 -3.65 1.65
N GLY A 36 11.34 -2.34 1.36
CA GLY A 36 12.46 -1.43 1.11
C GLY A 36 13.43 -1.36 2.30
N LEU A 37 12.91 -1.31 3.53
CA LEU A 37 13.72 -1.34 4.75
C LEU A 37 14.45 -2.66 4.92
N ALA A 38 13.78 -3.80 4.67
CA ALA A 38 14.43 -5.11 4.68
C ALA A 38 15.55 -5.18 3.63
N TRP A 39 15.30 -4.65 2.43
CA TRP A 39 16.28 -4.59 1.34
C TRP A 39 17.49 -3.77 1.73
N TYR A 40 17.27 -2.54 2.22
CA TYR A 40 18.32 -1.66 2.70
C TYR A 40 19.13 -2.32 3.82
N THR A 41 18.46 -2.89 4.82
CA THR A 41 19.11 -3.54 5.97
C THR A 41 19.99 -4.72 5.53
N PHE A 42 19.49 -5.54 4.60
CA PHE A 42 20.26 -6.65 4.05
C PHE A 42 21.47 -6.15 3.25
N SER A 43 21.25 -5.20 2.33
CA SER A 43 22.31 -4.62 1.49
C SER A 43 23.40 -3.95 2.31
N MET A 44 23.05 -3.20 3.37
CA MET A 44 24.02 -2.56 4.26
C MET A 44 24.84 -3.57 5.06
N LYS A 45 24.24 -4.72 5.43
CA LYS A 45 24.92 -5.73 6.22
C LYS A 45 25.87 -6.60 5.41
N TYR A 46 25.47 -6.99 4.20
CA TYR A 46 26.22 -7.96 3.38
C TYR A 46 26.95 -7.33 2.19
N GLY A 47 26.66 -6.07 1.85
CA GLY A 47 27.28 -5.36 0.72
C GLY A 47 26.87 -5.91 -0.66
N ILE A 48 25.87 -6.80 -0.71
CA ILE A 48 25.42 -7.48 -1.93
C ILE A 48 23.90 -7.46 -2.04
N SER A 49 23.42 -7.50 -3.28
CA SER A 49 21.99 -7.50 -3.56
C SER A 49 21.32 -8.75 -2.98
N PRO A 50 20.11 -8.65 -2.40
CA PRO A 50 19.25 -9.79 -2.09
C PRO A 50 18.98 -10.73 -3.29
N LEU A 51 19.09 -10.20 -4.51
CA LEU A 51 18.90 -10.97 -5.75
C LEU A 51 20.16 -11.70 -6.21
N ALA A 52 21.29 -11.53 -5.52
CA ALA A 52 22.49 -12.29 -5.82
C ALA A 52 22.25 -13.79 -5.56
N PRO A 53 22.88 -14.70 -6.34
CA PRO A 53 22.71 -16.13 -6.18
C PRO A 53 22.94 -16.59 -4.72
N GLY A 54 21.96 -17.32 -4.16
CA GLY A 54 22.03 -17.86 -2.80
C GLY A 54 21.62 -16.90 -1.66
N GLN A 55 21.42 -15.60 -1.92
CA GLN A 55 21.13 -14.62 -0.86
C GLN A 55 19.64 -14.50 -0.49
N TRP A 56 18.76 -14.99 -1.35
CA TRP A 56 17.30 -14.88 -1.17
C TRP A 56 16.80 -15.42 0.19
N LYS A 57 17.36 -16.54 0.67
CA LYS A 57 16.95 -17.11 1.97
C LYS A 57 17.30 -16.21 3.15
N GLY A 58 18.51 -15.63 3.14
CA GLY A 58 18.94 -14.68 4.17
C GLY A 58 18.09 -13.41 4.15
N PHE A 59 17.76 -12.93 2.95
CA PHE A 59 16.87 -11.79 2.77
C PHE A 59 15.47 -12.07 3.32
N LEU A 60 14.89 -13.24 3.02
CA LEU A 60 13.57 -13.62 3.55
C LEU A 60 13.54 -13.65 5.07
N ALA A 61 14.63 -14.04 5.74
CA ALA A 61 14.71 -14.00 7.20
C ALA A 61 14.65 -12.56 7.75
N VAL A 62 15.36 -11.62 7.10
CA VAL A 62 15.30 -10.19 7.45
C VAL A 62 13.89 -9.64 7.18
N TYR A 63 13.32 -9.94 6.02
CA TYR A 63 11.98 -9.51 5.63
C TYR A 63 10.90 -10.07 6.57
N ALA A 64 11.02 -11.31 7.04
CA ALA A 64 10.11 -11.90 8.01
C ALA A 64 10.07 -11.10 9.32
N GLY A 65 11.22 -10.58 9.79
CA GLY A 65 11.28 -9.69 10.95
C GLY A 65 10.47 -8.41 10.73
N PHE A 66 10.67 -7.73 9.59
CA PHE A 66 9.89 -6.55 9.22
C PHE A 66 8.40 -6.86 9.02
N TYR A 67 8.07 -8.03 8.48
CA TYR A 67 6.69 -8.48 8.34
C TYR A 67 6.00 -8.60 9.69
N VAL A 68 6.66 -9.18 10.70
CA VAL A 68 6.14 -9.27 12.07
C VAL A 68 5.95 -7.88 12.66
N LEU A 69 6.94 -6.98 12.54
CA LEU A 69 6.80 -5.59 12.98
C LEU A 69 5.65 -4.86 12.30
N SER A 70 5.41 -5.16 11.02
CA SER A 70 4.30 -4.60 10.26
C SER A 70 2.95 -4.92 10.91
N ASN A 71 2.81 -6.06 11.60
CA ASN A 71 1.56 -6.43 12.27
C ASN A 71 1.24 -5.54 13.46
N VAL A 72 2.26 -4.99 14.13
CA VAL A 72 2.09 -4.00 15.21
C VAL A 72 1.51 -2.69 14.65
N LEU A 73 1.82 -2.35 13.40
CA LEU A 73 1.28 -1.16 12.74
C LEU A 73 -0.17 -1.32 12.24
N ARG A 74 -0.79 -2.50 12.38
CA ARG A 74 -2.17 -2.73 11.90
C ARG A 74 -3.19 -1.73 12.43
N PRO A 75 -3.24 -1.37 13.74
CA PRO A 75 -4.19 -0.38 14.23
C PRO A 75 -3.98 0.99 13.59
N LEU A 76 -2.71 1.40 13.42
CA LEU A 76 -2.35 2.65 12.76
C LEU A 76 -2.82 2.65 11.30
N ARG A 77 -2.73 1.51 10.59
CA ARG A 77 -3.24 1.39 9.21
C ARG A 77 -4.74 1.66 9.13
N ILE A 78 -5.53 1.19 10.10
CA ILE A 78 -6.98 1.42 10.14
C ILE A 78 -7.28 2.91 10.35
N VAL A 79 -6.53 3.57 11.25
CA VAL A 79 -6.67 5.02 11.50
C VAL A 79 -6.34 5.81 10.24
N VAL A 80 -5.21 5.52 9.60
CA VAL A 80 -4.79 6.20 8.36
C VAL A 80 -5.78 5.91 7.23
N ALA A 81 -6.25 4.68 7.08
CA ALA A 81 -7.26 4.33 6.09
C ALA A 81 -8.54 5.15 6.26
N THR A 82 -9.02 5.25 7.51
CA THR A 82 -10.22 6.03 7.83
C THR A 82 -10.02 7.50 7.51
N ALA A 83 -8.85 8.06 7.83
CA ALA A 83 -8.50 9.44 7.47
C ALA A 83 -8.35 9.66 5.96
N MET A 84 -7.95 8.63 5.19
CA MET A 84 -7.80 8.69 3.73
C MET A 84 -9.08 8.41 2.95
N ALA A 85 -10.08 7.79 3.57
CA ALA A 85 -11.33 7.41 2.89
C ALA A 85 -12.02 8.59 2.15
N PRO A 86 -12.13 9.82 2.72
CA PRO A 86 -12.74 10.95 2.00
C PRO A 86 -11.97 11.36 0.75
N LYS A 87 -10.63 11.34 0.80
CA LYS A 87 -9.78 11.66 -0.36
C LYS A 87 -9.94 10.63 -1.47
N LEU A 88 -10.15 9.36 -1.10
CA LEU A 88 -10.41 8.30 -2.05
C LEU A 88 -11.77 8.46 -2.74
N ASP A 89 -12.78 8.89 -1.98
CA ASP A 89 -14.10 9.22 -2.54
C ASP A 89 -14.02 10.39 -3.53
N GLU A 90 -13.24 11.42 -3.23
CA GLU A 90 -12.97 12.53 -4.14
C GLU A 90 -12.26 12.06 -5.41
N PHE A 91 -11.27 11.16 -5.28
CA PHE A 91 -10.58 10.57 -6.42
C PHE A 91 -11.53 9.78 -7.33
N VAL A 92 -12.40 8.94 -6.76
CA VAL A 92 -13.42 8.19 -7.51
C VAL A 92 -14.41 9.13 -8.19
N LYS A 93 -14.86 10.19 -7.52
CA LYS A 93 -15.71 11.23 -8.13
C LYS A 93 -14.99 11.95 -9.26
N GLY A 94 -13.70 12.24 -9.11
CA GLY A 94 -12.86 12.82 -10.16
C GLY A 94 -12.77 11.92 -11.39
N LEU A 95 -12.65 10.61 -11.21
CA LEU A 95 -12.68 9.64 -12.31
C LEU A 95 -14.05 9.62 -13.00
N GLN A 96 -15.15 9.65 -12.23
CA GLN A 96 -16.50 9.74 -12.80
C GLN A 96 -16.69 11.02 -13.63
N GLY A 97 -16.29 12.18 -13.08
CA GLY A 97 -16.47 13.47 -13.75
C GLY A 97 -15.60 13.65 -14.99
N LYS A 98 -14.37 13.12 -14.98
CA LYS A 98 -13.44 13.25 -16.12
C LYS A 98 -13.74 12.28 -17.27
N PHE A 99 -14.14 11.06 -16.95
CA PHE A 99 -14.32 10.00 -17.95
C PHE A 99 -15.79 9.65 -18.22
N GLY A 100 -16.75 10.32 -17.57
CA GLY A 100 -18.18 10.05 -17.72
C GLY A 100 -18.59 8.63 -17.28
N MET A 101 -17.80 7.99 -16.41
CA MET A 101 -17.95 6.58 -16.06
C MET A 101 -19.02 6.35 -15.00
N THR A 102 -19.61 5.15 -15.00
CA THR A 102 -20.53 4.72 -13.94
C THR A 102 -19.81 4.58 -12.59
N LYS A 103 -20.53 4.76 -11.49
CA LYS A 103 -19.96 4.69 -10.13
C LYS A 103 -19.20 3.38 -9.85
N PRO A 104 -19.74 2.19 -10.20
CA PRO A 104 -19.01 0.92 -10.02
C PRO A 104 -17.73 0.82 -10.85
N MET A 105 -17.74 1.32 -12.10
CA MET A 105 -16.58 1.26 -12.98
C MET A 105 -15.46 2.19 -12.49
N ALA A 106 -15.79 3.42 -12.13
CA ALA A 106 -14.82 4.37 -11.57
C ALA A 106 -14.23 3.85 -10.25
N PHE A 107 -15.05 3.19 -9.42
CA PHE A 107 -14.60 2.53 -8.21
C PHE A 107 -13.60 1.40 -8.54
N PHE A 108 -13.96 0.49 -9.45
CA PHE A 108 -13.08 -0.63 -9.86
C PHE A 108 -11.73 -0.14 -10.41
N ILE A 109 -11.75 0.89 -11.25
CA ILE A 109 -10.54 1.51 -11.78
C ILE A 109 -9.70 2.11 -10.65
N ALA A 110 -10.32 2.83 -9.70
CA ALA A 110 -9.59 3.35 -8.55
C ALA A 110 -8.94 2.25 -7.71
N VAL A 111 -9.63 1.10 -7.52
CA VAL A 111 -9.06 -0.07 -6.84
C VAL A 111 -7.81 -0.54 -7.57
N PHE A 112 -7.94 -0.79 -8.87
CA PHE A 112 -6.87 -1.34 -9.70
C PHE A 112 -5.67 -0.40 -9.74
N LEU A 113 -5.91 0.89 -9.97
CA LEU A 113 -4.87 1.91 -10.02
C LEU A 113 -4.13 2.03 -8.69
N LEU A 114 -4.83 2.10 -7.56
CA LEU A 114 -4.18 2.35 -6.28
C LEU A 114 -3.57 1.09 -5.66
N ASN A 115 -4.24 -0.06 -5.76
CA ASN A 115 -3.80 -1.29 -5.11
C ASN A 115 -2.87 -2.14 -5.97
N ILE A 116 -2.93 -2.04 -7.29
CA ILE A 116 -2.05 -2.81 -8.17
C ILE A 116 -0.95 -1.90 -8.69
N LEU A 117 -1.29 -0.93 -9.55
CA LEU A 117 -0.27 -0.07 -10.17
C LEU A 117 0.47 0.78 -9.14
N GLY A 118 -0.26 1.42 -8.22
CA GLY A 118 0.29 2.23 -7.15
C GLY A 118 1.23 1.41 -6.26
N THR A 119 0.84 0.18 -5.92
CA THR A 119 1.68 -0.73 -5.14
C THR A 119 2.93 -1.14 -5.91
N CYS A 120 2.84 -1.49 -7.19
CA CYS A 120 3.99 -1.83 -8.01
C CYS A 120 4.99 -0.68 -8.09
N VAL A 121 4.50 0.55 -8.30
CA VAL A 121 5.33 1.76 -8.33
C VAL A 121 5.94 2.03 -6.95
N ALA A 122 5.16 1.91 -5.87
CA ALA A 122 5.66 2.07 -4.50
C ALA A 122 6.73 1.04 -4.15
N PHE A 123 6.54 -0.21 -4.57
CA PHE A 123 7.48 -1.30 -4.34
C PHE A 123 8.79 -1.07 -5.09
N GLY A 124 8.71 -0.77 -6.40
CA GLY A 124 9.87 -0.47 -7.23
C GLY A 124 10.63 0.75 -6.73
N SER A 125 9.94 1.83 -6.36
CA SER A 125 10.57 3.02 -5.80
C SER A 125 11.24 2.75 -4.45
N CYS A 126 10.62 1.99 -3.55
CA CYS A 126 11.23 1.62 -2.27
C CYS A 126 12.52 0.81 -2.45
N ILE A 127 12.53 -0.17 -3.37
CA ILE A 127 13.74 -0.95 -3.70
C ILE A 127 14.81 -0.08 -4.34
N LEU A 128 14.41 0.79 -5.27
CA LEU A 128 15.33 1.72 -5.92
C LEU A 128 15.98 2.66 -4.90
N THR A 129 15.18 3.28 -4.03
CA THR A 129 15.68 4.15 -2.97
C THR A 129 16.58 3.38 -2.01
N ALA A 130 16.20 2.16 -1.61
CA ALA A 130 17.03 1.31 -0.75
C ALA A 130 18.39 0.97 -1.40
N SER A 131 18.40 0.71 -2.70
CA SER A 131 19.62 0.39 -3.47
C SER A 131 20.51 1.62 -3.64
N ILE A 132 19.94 2.79 -3.96
CA ILE A 132 20.67 4.06 -4.01
C ILE A 132 21.25 4.40 -2.64
N ALA A 133 20.44 4.29 -1.58
CA ALA A 133 20.86 4.64 -0.22
C ALA A 133 21.92 3.69 0.36
N SER A 134 21.94 2.42 -0.05
CA SER A 134 22.95 1.44 0.38
C SER A 134 24.19 1.40 -0.53
N GLY A 135 24.14 2.03 -1.71
CA GLY A 135 25.20 1.93 -2.72
C GLY A 135 25.30 0.55 -3.40
N VAL A 136 24.38 -0.38 -3.10
CA VAL A 136 24.36 -1.72 -3.67
C VAL A 136 23.40 -1.73 -4.88
N PRO A 137 23.83 -2.18 -6.07
CA PRO A 137 22.96 -2.24 -7.24
C PRO A 137 21.83 -3.26 -7.03
N ILE A 138 20.66 -2.98 -7.60
CA ILE A 138 19.49 -3.90 -7.52
C ILE A 138 19.86 -5.27 -8.11
N TRP A 139 20.49 -5.25 -9.28
CA TRP A 139 20.91 -6.45 -9.99
C TRP A 139 22.35 -6.76 -9.62
N ALA A 140 22.60 -7.99 -9.17
CA ALA A 140 23.96 -8.50 -9.09
C ALA A 140 24.55 -8.53 -10.51
N ARG A 141 25.76 -7.99 -10.66
CA ARG A 141 26.55 -8.17 -11.89
C ARG A 141 27.23 -9.54 -11.88
#